data_AF-A0A4R6ZN76-F1
#
_entry.id   AF-A0A4R6ZN76-F1
#
_cell.length_a   1.000
_cell.length_b   1.000
_cell.length_c   1.000
_cell.angle_alpha   90.00
_cell.angle_beta   90.00
_cell.angle_gamma   90.00
#
_symmetry.space_group_name_H-M   'P 1'
#
loop_
_entity.id
_entity.type
_entity.pdbx_description
1 polymer ?
#
loop_
_entity_poly.entity_id
_entity_poly.type
_entity_poly.pdbx_seq_one_letter_code
_entity_poly.pdbx_strand_id
1 'polypeptide(L)'
;MAKSKDTRITVDDLYEMEYPSKSVETTPPTFEQQLETISAELVDLLGRKNRGYGNSHDRQLDQYGAVATVIRLDDKLSRLRSLVIDGVPDEVGESIDDTLLDICGYSLLLLRYLRNGAIGE
;
A
#
# COMPACT_ATOMS: atom_id res chain seq x y z
N MET A 1 -66.40 -13.81 -18.91
CA MET A 1 -66.17 -14.08 -17.47
C MET A 1 -64.67 -13.94 -17.20
N ALA A 2 -64.27 -12.82 -16.60
CA ALA A 2 -62.87 -12.57 -16.25
C ALA A 2 -62.52 -13.36 -14.99
N LYS A 3 -61.52 -14.24 -15.07
CA LYS A 3 -60.99 -14.94 -13.89
C LYS A 3 -60.20 -13.92 -13.06
N SER A 4 -60.70 -13.62 -11.87
CA SER A 4 -59.99 -12.84 -10.85
C SER A 4 -58.68 -13.55 -10.53
N LYS A 5 -57.53 -12.90 -10.78
CA LYS A 5 -56.23 -13.41 -10.35
C LYS A 5 -56.13 -13.18 -8.84
N ASP A 6 -55.92 -14.26 -8.10
CA ASP A 6 -55.77 -14.27 -6.65
C ASP A 6 -54.48 -13.53 -6.27
N THR A 7 -54.60 -12.28 -5.85
CA THR A 7 -53.48 -11.41 -5.45
C THR A 7 -53.16 -11.62 -3.98
N ARG A 8 -52.65 -12.80 -3.60
CA ARG A 8 -52.08 -12.99 -2.26
C ARG A 8 -50.60 -12.66 -2.30
N ILE A 9 -50.25 -11.52 -1.73
CA ILE A 9 -48.87 -11.15 -1.40
C ILE A 9 -48.43 -12.08 -0.26
N THR A 10 -47.30 -12.76 -0.43
CA THR A 10 -46.74 -13.65 0.58
C THR A 10 -45.96 -12.86 1.62
N VAL A 11 -45.66 -13.48 2.76
CA VAL A 11 -44.84 -12.86 3.81
C VAL A 11 -43.43 -12.57 3.31
N ASP A 12 -42.91 -13.42 2.45
CA ASP A 12 -41.61 -13.24 1.78
C ASP A 12 -41.62 -12.02 0.86
N ASP A 13 -42.73 -11.81 0.12
CA ASP A 13 -42.89 -10.61 -0.72
C ASP A 13 -42.90 -9.33 0.11
N LEU A 14 -43.54 -9.34 1.30
CA LEU A 14 -43.51 -8.19 2.21
C LEU A 14 -42.11 -7.94 2.78
N TYR A 15 -41.36 -9.00 3.07
CA TYR A 15 -40.01 -8.91 3.61
C TYR A 15 -39.02 -8.32 2.60
N GLU A 16 -39.08 -8.77 1.34
CA GLU A 16 -38.26 -8.22 0.25
C GLU A 16 -38.65 -6.78 -0.12
N MET A 17 -39.92 -6.40 0.06
CA MET A 17 -40.37 -5.02 -0.12
C MET A 17 -39.91 -4.09 1.02
N GLU A 18 -39.84 -4.59 2.25
CA GLU A 18 -39.38 -3.83 3.43
C GLU A 18 -37.85 -3.74 3.49
N TYR A 19 -37.14 -4.76 3.00
CA TYR A 19 -35.69 -4.85 2.97
C TYR A 19 -35.17 -5.25 1.59
N PRO A 20 -35.25 -4.36 0.58
CA PRO A 20 -34.70 -4.66 -0.73
C PRO A 20 -33.22 -4.96 -0.58
N SER A 21 -32.82 -6.21 -0.88
CA SER A 21 -31.43 -6.63 -0.89
C SER A 21 -30.67 -5.82 -1.95
N LYS A 22 -30.06 -4.70 -1.54
CA LYS A 22 -29.14 -3.97 -2.40
C LYS A 22 -27.87 -4.80 -2.51
N SER A 23 -27.78 -5.61 -3.56
CA SER A 23 -26.50 -6.06 -4.08
C SER A 23 -25.70 -4.81 -4.45
N VAL A 24 -24.80 -4.38 -3.57
CA VAL A 24 -23.86 -3.31 -3.87
C VAL A 24 -22.87 -3.88 -4.88
N GLU A 25 -23.15 -3.68 -6.17
CA GLU A 25 -22.15 -3.89 -7.22
C GLU A 25 -21.01 -2.90 -6.98
N THR A 26 -19.98 -3.33 -6.27
CA THR A 26 -18.74 -2.58 -6.19
C THR A 26 -17.99 -2.83 -7.48
N THR A 27 -17.81 -1.79 -8.28
CA THR A 27 -16.87 -1.84 -9.40
C THR A 27 -15.47 -2.06 -8.84
N PRO A 28 -14.65 -2.93 -9.45
CA PRO A 28 -13.27 -3.12 -8.99
C PRO A 28 -12.49 -1.82 -9.13
N PRO A 29 -11.53 -1.54 -8.23
CA PRO A 29 -10.76 -0.31 -8.26
C PRO A 29 -9.93 -0.21 -9.54
N THR A 30 -9.77 1.01 -10.07
CA THR A 30 -8.90 1.26 -11.23
C THR A 30 -7.43 1.04 -10.87
N PHE A 31 -6.58 0.94 -11.90
CA PHE A 31 -5.13 0.82 -11.72
C PHE A 31 -4.57 1.99 -10.89
N GLU A 32 -4.99 3.22 -11.17
CA GLU A 32 -4.57 4.42 -10.47
C GLU A 32 -4.98 4.38 -9.00
N GLN A 33 -6.22 3.97 -8.71
CA GLN A 33 -6.73 3.83 -7.34
C GLN A 33 -5.91 2.83 -6.54
N GLN A 34 -5.51 1.71 -7.15
CA GLN A 34 -4.65 0.72 -6.50
C GLN A 34 -3.27 1.30 -6.17
N LEU A 35 -2.65 2.02 -7.12
CA LEU A 35 -1.35 2.68 -6.88
C LEU A 35 -1.43 3.79 -5.83
N GLU A 36 -2.52 4.56 -5.81
CA GLU A 36 -2.78 5.60 -4.82
C GLU A 36 -2.88 5.01 -3.41
N THR A 37 -3.60 3.89 -3.25
CA THR A 37 -3.68 3.17 -1.98
C THR A 37 -2.29 2.76 -1.48
N ILE A 38 -1.50 2.09 -2.31
CA ILE A 38 -0.15 1.63 -1.95
C ILE A 38 0.76 2.82 -1.61
N SER A 39 0.69 3.90 -2.39
CA SER A 39 1.50 5.10 -2.17
C SER A 39 1.12 5.80 -0.87
N ALA A 40 -0.16 5.87 -0.53
CA ALA A 40 -0.64 6.45 0.72
C ALA A 40 -0.13 5.65 1.93
N GLU A 41 -0.18 4.32 1.86
CA GLU A 41 0.37 3.42 2.88
C GLU A 41 1.88 3.64 3.07
N LEU A 42 2.64 3.75 1.98
CA LEU A 42 4.07 4.03 2.02
C LEU A 42 4.35 5.38 2.70
N VAL A 43 3.60 6.44 2.36
CA VAL A 43 3.78 7.76 2.96
C VAL A 43 3.49 7.74 4.46
N ASP A 44 2.43 7.06 4.90
CA ASP A 44 2.14 6.89 6.33
C ASP A 44 3.26 6.12 7.04
N LEU A 45 3.71 5.00 6.47
CA LEU A 45 4.82 4.20 7.00
C LEU A 45 6.09 5.04 7.19
N LEU A 46 6.48 5.79 6.17
CA LEU A 46 7.65 6.67 6.22
C LEU A 46 7.46 7.78 7.25
N GLY A 47 6.26 8.36 7.36
CA GLY A 47 5.92 9.34 8.39
C GLY A 47 6.06 8.77 9.80
N ARG A 48 5.56 7.56 10.05
CA ARG A 48 5.69 6.85 11.33
C ARG A 48 7.16 6.56 11.65
N LYS A 49 7.91 5.99 10.70
CA LYS A 49 9.36 5.72 10.85
C LYS A 49 10.14 7.01 11.15
N ASN A 50 9.86 8.09 10.41
CA ASN A 50 10.55 9.36 10.60
C ASN A 50 10.32 9.96 11.99
N ARG A 51 9.09 9.89 12.52
CA ARG A 51 8.79 10.30 13.91
C ARG A 51 9.50 9.42 14.93
N GLY A 52 9.56 8.10 14.70
CA GLY A 52 10.22 7.15 15.60
C GLY A 52 11.74 7.26 15.64
N TYR A 53 12.38 7.49 14.50
CA TYR A 53 13.86 7.59 14.38
C TYR A 53 14.37 9.04 14.34
N GLY A 54 13.46 10.01 14.37
CA GLY A 54 13.70 11.44 14.42
C GLY A 54 14.58 11.94 13.28
N ASN A 55 14.22 11.78 12.01
CA ASN A 55 15.01 12.22 10.85
C ASN A 55 16.39 11.57 10.69
N SER A 56 16.51 10.29 11.04
CA SER A 56 17.77 9.54 10.96
C SER A 56 18.30 9.36 9.53
N HIS A 57 17.41 9.33 8.53
CA HIS A 57 17.81 9.15 7.13
C HIS A 57 18.55 10.38 6.60
N ASP A 58 17.97 11.58 6.77
CA ASP A 58 18.62 12.83 6.36
C ASP A 58 19.98 12.99 7.06
N ARG A 59 20.07 12.69 8.37
CA ARG A 59 21.36 12.72 9.09
C ARG A 59 22.40 11.75 8.53
N GLN A 60 21.98 10.55 8.12
CA GLN A 60 22.89 9.61 7.47
C GLN A 60 23.37 10.15 6.11
N LEU A 61 22.49 10.78 5.35
CA LEU A 61 22.85 11.42 4.08
C LEU A 61 23.80 12.61 4.30
N ASP A 62 23.58 13.44 5.32
CA ASP A 62 24.48 14.54 5.67
C ASP A 62 25.88 14.03 6.04
N GLN A 63 25.96 12.89 6.73
CA GLN A 63 27.21 12.34 7.22
C GLN A 63 27.98 11.52 6.17
N TYR A 64 27.28 10.73 5.37
CA TYR A 64 27.89 9.72 4.49
C TYR A 64 27.55 9.91 3.01
N GLY A 65 26.62 10.81 2.68
CA GLY A 65 26.13 11.03 1.32
C GLY A 65 25.22 9.92 0.80
N ALA A 66 24.82 10.05 -0.46
CA ALA A 66 23.87 9.15 -1.13
C ALA A 66 24.29 7.66 -1.13
N VAL A 67 25.59 7.36 -1.00
CA VAL A 67 26.10 5.99 -0.93
C VAL A 67 25.51 5.21 0.25
N ALA A 68 25.20 5.88 1.36
CA ALA A 68 24.56 5.24 2.50
C ALA A 68 23.18 4.66 2.12
N THR A 69 22.38 5.39 1.34
CA THR A 69 21.09 4.88 0.86
C THR A 69 21.27 3.80 -0.21
N VAL A 70 22.26 3.94 -1.11
CA VAL A 70 22.54 2.92 -2.14
C VAL A 70 22.88 1.57 -1.52
N ILE A 71 23.70 1.53 -0.47
CA ILE A 71 24.03 0.28 0.24
C ILE A 71 22.76 -0.35 0.83
N ARG A 72 21.87 0.45 1.43
CA ARG A 72 20.59 -0.08 1.97
C ARG A 72 19.68 -0.63 0.88
N LEU A 73 19.66 -0.01 -0.29
CA LEU A 73 18.92 -0.53 -1.44
C LEU A 73 19.52 -1.85 -1.92
N ASP A 74 20.84 -1.98 -1.96
CA ASP A 74 21.53 -3.22 -2.34
C ASP A 74 21.21 -4.38 -1.36
N ASP A 75 21.21 -4.10 -0.06
CA ASP A 75 20.79 -5.06 0.98
C ASP A 75 19.35 -5.54 0.73
N LYS A 76 18.43 -4.61 0.44
CA LYS A 76 17.00 -4.92 0.24
C LYS A 76 16.73 -5.62 -1.08
N LEU A 77 17.46 -5.28 -2.15
CA LEU A 77 17.40 -5.99 -3.43
C LEU A 77 17.93 -7.41 -3.29
N SER A 78 19.01 -7.60 -2.53
CA SER A 78 19.54 -8.93 -2.23
C SER A 78 18.51 -9.77 -1.48
N ARG A 79 17.81 -9.20 -0.48
CA ARG A 79 16.71 -9.88 0.21
C ARG A 79 15.55 -10.22 -0.73
N LEU A 80 15.10 -9.27 -1.55
CA LEU A 80 14.02 -9.49 -2.51
C LEU A 80 14.35 -10.64 -3.45
N ARG A 81 15.60 -10.71 -3.92
CA ARG A 81 16.08 -11.80 -4.75
C ARG A 81 15.97 -13.15 -4.03
N SER A 82 16.43 -13.25 -2.79
CA SER A 82 16.33 -14.49 -2.00
C SER A 82 14.89 -14.95 -1.81
N LEU A 83 13.98 -14.01 -1.52
CA LEU A 83 12.56 -14.30 -1.31
C LEU A 83 11.84 -14.73 -2.60
N VAL A 84 12.10 -14.04 -3.71
CA VAL A 84 11.35 -14.23 -4.97
C VAL A 84 11.95 -15.32 -5.85
N ILE A 85 13.28 -15.37 -5.96
CA ILE A 85 13.97 -16.27 -6.90
C ILE A 85 14.35 -17.57 -6.21
N ASP A 86 14.99 -17.46 -5.05
CA ASP A 86 15.56 -18.62 -4.38
C ASP A 86 14.53 -19.33 -3.47
N GLY A 87 13.39 -18.68 -3.22
CA GLY A 87 12.30 -19.21 -2.39
C GLY A 87 12.71 -19.43 -0.93
N VAL A 88 13.77 -18.76 -0.48
CA VAL A 88 14.29 -18.89 0.88
C VAL A 88 13.48 -17.97 1.79
N PRO A 89 12.78 -18.50 2.80
CA PRO A 89 12.10 -17.66 3.78
C PRO A 89 13.11 -16.77 4.51
N ASP A 90 12.77 -15.50 4.70
CA ASP A 90 13.60 -14.61 5.52
C ASP A 90 13.60 -15.11 6.98
N GLU A 91 14.79 -15.34 7.54
CA GLU A 91 14.96 -15.84 8.92
C GLU A 91 14.37 -14.87 9.96
N VAL A 92 14.20 -13.60 9.57
CA VAL A 92 13.68 -12.52 10.40
C VAL A 92 12.17 -12.33 10.21
N GLY A 93 11.55 -13.05 9.28
CA GLY A 93 10.12 -13.03 9.02
C GLY A 93 9.62 -11.82 8.22
N GLU A 94 10.49 -11.05 7.55
CA GLU A 94 10.04 -9.97 6.66
C GLU A 94 9.35 -10.52 5.40
N SER A 95 8.24 -9.89 5.00
CA SER A 95 7.49 -10.28 3.80
C SER A 95 8.08 -9.66 2.52
N ILE A 96 7.66 -10.18 1.36
CA ILE A 96 7.98 -9.57 0.05
C ILE A 96 7.42 -8.13 -0.01
N ASP A 97 6.20 -7.92 0.50
CA ASP A 97 5.55 -6.60 0.51
C ASP A 97 6.33 -5.60 1.36
N ASP A 98 6.77 -6.01 2.57
CA ASP A 98 7.62 -5.16 3.42
C ASP A 98 8.94 -4.81 2.74
N THR A 99 9.55 -5.78 2.05
CA THR A 99 10.83 -5.59 1.33
C THR A 99 10.65 -4.60 0.17
N LEU A 100 9.57 -4.73 -0.61
CA LEU A 100 9.25 -3.82 -1.71
C LEU A 100 8.95 -2.40 -1.18
N LEU A 101 8.19 -2.29 -0.09
CA LEU A 101 7.90 -1.00 0.56
C LEU A 101 9.18 -0.33 1.08
N ASP A 102 10.14 -1.09 1.62
CA ASP A 102 11.44 -0.55 2.02
C ASP A 102 12.24 -0.02 0.82
N ILE A 103 12.26 -0.74 -0.31
CA ILE A 103 12.95 -0.30 -1.54
C ILE A 103 12.33 1.00 -2.08
N CYS A 104 11.01 1.04 -2.19
CA CYS A 104 10.27 2.24 -2.58
C CYS A 104 10.53 3.38 -1.58
N GLY A 105 10.55 3.08 -0.28
CA GLY A 105 10.78 4.03 0.79
C GLY A 105 12.16 4.68 0.73
N TYR A 106 13.23 3.89 0.64
CA TYR A 106 14.59 4.41 0.52
C TYR A 106 14.79 5.25 -0.74
N SER A 107 14.21 4.81 -1.87
CA SER A 107 14.26 5.56 -3.12
C SER A 107 13.55 6.91 -3.00
N LEU A 108 12.36 6.93 -2.40
CA LEU A 108 11.57 8.14 -2.20
C LEU A 108 12.24 9.11 -1.21
N LEU A 109 12.80 8.61 -0.11
CA LEU A 109 13.51 9.43 0.88
C LEU A 109 14.76 10.08 0.28
N LEU A 110 15.55 9.35 -0.52
CA LEU A 110 16.69 9.92 -1.23
C LEU A 110 16.25 10.99 -2.23
N LEU A 111 15.22 10.72 -3.03
CA LEU A 111 14.67 11.70 -3.97
C LEU A 111 14.19 12.97 -3.26
N ARG A 112 13.48 12.82 -2.14
CA ARG A 112 13.01 13.94 -1.31
C ARG A 112 14.18 14.74 -0.74
N TYR A 113 15.23 14.08 -0.24
CA TYR A 113 16.43 14.76 0.25
C TYR A 113 17.12 15.57 -0.86
N LEU A 114 17.36 14.96 -2.02
CA LEU A 114 18.02 15.61 -3.16
C LEU A 114 17.21 16.81 -3.69
N ARG A 115 15.88 16.67 -3.77
CA ARG A 115 14.99 17.78 -4.17
C ARG A 115 14.98 18.92 -3.16
N ASN A 116 15.03 18.61 -1.86
CA ASN A 116 15.09 19.63 -0.83
C ASN A 116 16.42 20.42 -0.87
N GLY A 117 17.54 19.74 -1.17
CA GLY A 117 18.81 20.40 -1.41
C GLY A 117 18.82 21.29 -2.65
N ALA A 118 18.24 20.83 -3.76
CA ALA A 118 18.21 21.56 -5.04
C ALA A 118 17.26 22.77 -5.07
N ILE A 119 16.34 22.91 -4.11
CA ILE A 119 15.44 24.07 -3.98
C ILE A 119 16.06 25.15 -3.06
N GLY A 120 17.16 24.83 -2.37
CA GLY A 120 17.88 25.73 -1.47
C GLY A 120 19.11 26.43 -2.06
N GLU A 121 19.44 26.16 -3.33
CA GLU A 121 20.43 26.90 -4.14
C GLU A 121 19.74 27.84 -5.13
#